data_AF-A0A5C9ADN2-F1
#
_entry.id   AF-A0A5C9ADN2-F1
#
_cell.length_a   1.000
_cell.length_b   1.000
_cell.length_c   1.000
_cell.angle_alpha   90.00
_cell.angle_beta   90.00
_cell.angle_gamma   90.00
#
_symmetry.space_group_name_H-M   'P 1'
#
loop_
_entity.id
_entity.type
_entity.pdbx_description
1 polymer ?
#
loop_
_entity_poly.entity_id
_entity_poly.type
_entity_poly.pdbx_seq_one_letter_code
_entity_poly.pdbx_strand_id
1 'polypeptide(L)' 'MKKRNFSAEFKRESAQLVVDQNYTVADAASAMDVGLS' A
#
# COMPACT_ATOMS: atom_id res chain seq x y z
N MET A 1 -12.55 18.40 -4.63
CA MET A 1 -11.45 17.44 -4.83
C MET A 1 -12.02 16.11 -5.29
N LYS A 2 -11.58 15.55 -6.43
CA LYS A 2 -11.94 14.17 -6.81
C LYS A 2 -11.22 13.20 -5.89
N LYS A 3 -11.94 12.24 -5.30
CA LYS A 3 -11.36 11.18 -4.48
C LYS A 3 -10.45 10.33 -5.38
N ARG A 4 -9.16 10.28 -5.09
CA ARG A 4 -8.23 9.34 -5.75
C ARG A 4 -8.56 7.97 -5.18
N ASN A 5 -8.96 7.04 -6.04
CA ASN A 5 -9.25 5.66 -5.66
C ASN A 5 -8.10 4.79 -6.13
N PHE A 6 -7.60 3.93 -5.24
CA PHE A 6 -6.74 2.83 -5.60
C PHE A 6 -7.57 1.67 -6.17
N SER A 7 -6.97 0.90 -7.08
CA SER A 7 -7.56 -0.34 -7.58
C SER A 7 -7.75 -1.35 -6.45
N ALA A 8 -8.63 -2.34 -6.67
CA ALA A 8 -8.81 -3.44 -5.72
C ALA A 8 -7.52 -4.28 -5.57
N GLU A 9 -6.79 -4.45 -6.67
CA GLU A 9 -5.51 -5.18 -6.72
C GLU A 9 -4.45 -4.49 -5.86
N PHE A 10 -4.29 -3.18 -6.00
CA PHE A 10 -3.37 -2.38 -5.19
C PHE A 10 -3.64 -2.53 -3.68
N LYS A 11 -4.91 -2.50 -3.28
CA LYS A 11 -5.30 -2.68 -1.87
C LYS A 11 -4.97 -4.07 -1.35
N ARG A 12 -5.07 -5.10 -2.20
CA ARG A 12 -4.74 -6.47 -1.83
C ARG A 12 -3.23 -6.62 -1.66
N GLU A 13 -2.44 -6.24 -2.65
CA GLU A 13 -0.98 -6.39 -2.61
C GLU A 13 -0.37 -5.63 -1.42
N SER A 14 -0.81 -4.40 -1.16
CA SER A 14 -0.36 -3.62 0.00
C SER A 14 -0.71 -4.29 1.33
N ALA A 15 -1.90 -4.88 1.46
CA ALA A 15 -2.28 -5.61 2.67
C ALA A 15 -1.45 -6.88 2.87
N GLN A 16 -1.12 -7.59 1.79
CA GLN A 16 -0.28 -8.80 1.86
C GLN A 16 1.16 -8.49 2.32
N LEU A 17 1.71 -7.34 1.91
CA LEU A 17 3.04 -6.92 2.41
C LEU A 17 3.05 -6.76 3.94
N VAL A 18 2.03 -6.10 4.50
CA VAL A 18 1.98 -5.82 5.94
C VAL A 18 1.61 -7.06 6.75
N VAL A 19 0.61 -7.83 6.29
CA VAL A 19 0.04 -8.94 7.07
C VAL A 19 0.80 -10.24 6.84
N ASP A 20 1.09 -10.60 5.58
CA ASP A 20 1.68 -11.89 5.24
C ASP A 20 3.22 -11.84 5.27
N GLN A 21 3.81 -10.70 4.90
CA GLN A 21 5.27 -10.52 4.85
C GLN A 21 5.83 -9.74 6.05
N ASN A 22 4.96 -9.32 6.97
CA ASN A 22 5.32 -8.61 8.20
C ASN A 22 6.09 -7.31 7.97
N TYR A 23 5.82 -6.61 6.86
CA TYR A 23 6.39 -5.29 6.59
C TYR A 23 5.75 -4.25 7.51
N THR A 24 6.50 -3.23 7.89
CA THR A 24 5.88 -2.04 8.46
C THR A 24 5.09 -1.29 7.39
N VAL A 25 4.13 -0.46 7.79
CA VAL A 25 3.38 0.38 6.85
C VAL A 25 4.32 1.27 6.00
N ALA A 26 5.42 1.74 6.59
CA ALA A 26 6.42 2.55 5.89
C ALA A 26 7.21 1.73 4.86
N ASP A 27 7.58 0.49 5.20
CA ASP A 27 8.29 -0.40 4.27
C ASP A 27 7.38 -0.81 3.10
N ALA A 28 6.12 -1.12 3.38
CA ALA A 28 5.14 -1.44 2.34
C ALA A 28 4.89 -0.24 1.43
N ALA A 29 4.77 0.98 1.98
CA ALA A 29 4.62 2.19 1.19
C ALA A 29 5.84 2.47 0.29
N SER A 30 7.04 2.26 0.82
CA SER A 30 8.30 2.40 0.06
C SER A 30 8.42 1.35 -1.04
N ALA A 31 8.05 0.09 -0.75
CA ALA A 31 8.07 -1.00 -1.73
C ALA A 31 7.05 -0.81 -2.88
N MET A 32 5.93 -0.14 -2.61
CA MET A 32 4.89 0.16 -3.61
C MET A 32 5.07 1.53 -4.27
N ASP A 33 6.16 2.24 -4.00
CA ASP A 33 6.44 3.61 -4.51
C ASP A 33 5.28 4.60 -4.26
N VAL A 34 4.61 4.46 -3.11
CA VAL A 34 3.54 5.38 -2.70
C VAL A 34 4.01 6.30 -1.58
N GLY A 35 4.11 7.59 -1.89
CA GLY A 35 4.48 8.60 -0.91
C GLY A 35 3.45 8.73 0.22
N LEU A 36 3.95 8.79 1.46
CA LEU A 36 3.18 9.20 2.64
C LEU A 36 2.99 10.73 2.61
N SER A 37 2.16 11.25 1.70
CA SER A 37 1.82 12.68 1.58
C SER A 37 0.39 12.97 1.97
#